data_AF-A0A3B8Y814-F1
#
_entry.id   AF-A0A3B8Y814-F1
#
_cell.length_a   1.000
_cell.length_b   1.000
_cell.length_c   1.000
_cell.angle_alpha   90.00
_cell.angle_beta   90.00
_cell.angle_gamma   90.00
#
_symmetry.space_group_name_H-M   'P 1'
#
loop_
_entity.id
_entity.type
_entity.pdbx_description
1 polymer ?
#
loop_
_entity_poly.entity_id
_entity_poly.type
_entity_poly.pdbx_seq_one_letter_code
_entity_poly.pdbx_strand_id
1 'polypeptide(L)'
;MPEDKISSEDISSDIVALQKRVEDLENDKEDLEILVETITEHSTDLENEIYEKNQIMLKYLEQVQLVTQAAAAVETESFEIDSDNSVSQRDDELGQLARVFQNMANQVKIREKKLRQQVQELQIKIDREKQSEQVAEIVQTDSFKNLKQKLQKMKKNKGK
;
A
#
# COMPACT_ATOMS: atom_id res chain seq x y z
N MET A 1 -26.33 -87.59 -20.24
CA MET A 1 -26.52 -86.16 -19.92
C MET A 1 -26.79 -85.46 -21.24
N PRO A 2 -27.90 -84.73 -21.39
CA PRO A 2 -28.28 -84.20 -22.69
C PRO A 2 -27.37 -83.02 -23.03
N GLU A 3 -26.78 -83.06 -24.22
CA GLU A 3 -26.12 -81.92 -24.84
C GLU A 3 -27.19 -80.84 -25.06
N ASP A 4 -27.06 -79.70 -24.38
CA ASP A 4 -27.82 -78.49 -24.70
C ASP A 4 -27.45 -78.07 -26.13
N LYS A 5 -28.22 -78.57 -27.11
CA LYS A 5 -28.18 -78.08 -28.48
C LYS A 5 -28.81 -76.70 -28.48
N ILE A 6 -27.98 -75.68 -28.23
CA ILE A 6 -28.30 -74.29 -28.51
C ILE A 6 -28.83 -74.25 -29.95
N SER A 7 -30.07 -73.79 -30.14
CA SER A 7 -30.68 -73.75 -31.47
C SER A 7 -29.92 -72.73 -32.32
N SER A 8 -29.74 -73.02 -33.61
CA SER A 8 -29.14 -72.05 -34.56
C SER A 8 -29.89 -70.71 -34.57
N GLU A 9 -31.15 -70.73 -34.16
CA GLU A 9 -32.04 -69.57 -34.08
C GLU A 9 -31.72 -68.70 -32.85
N ASP A 10 -31.36 -69.31 -31.72
CA ASP A 10 -30.92 -68.61 -30.50
C ASP A 10 -29.59 -67.89 -30.75
N ILE A 11 -28.64 -68.55 -31.42
CA ILE A 11 -27.35 -67.96 -31.80
C ILE A 11 -27.56 -66.79 -32.76
N SER A 12 -28.48 -66.92 -33.72
CA SER A 12 -28.77 -65.83 -34.66
C SER A 12 -29.42 -64.63 -33.97
N SER A 13 -30.29 -64.87 -32.98
CA SER A 13 -30.90 -63.82 -32.17
C SER A 13 -29.84 -63.08 -31.34
N ASP A 14 -28.94 -63.82 -30.69
CA ASP A 14 -27.86 -63.26 -29.88
C ASP A 14 -26.87 -62.44 -30.72
N ILE A 15 -26.53 -62.92 -31.93
CA ILE A 15 -25.70 -62.17 -32.87
C ILE A 15 -26.33 -60.82 -33.20
N VAL A 16 -27.64 -60.77 -33.48
CA VAL A 16 -28.35 -59.52 -33.80
C VAL A 16 -28.37 -58.58 -32.59
N ALA A 17 -28.59 -59.11 -31.38
CA ALA A 17 -28.56 -58.32 -30.15
C ALA A 17 -27.17 -57.74 -29.86
N LEU A 18 -26.11 -58.54 -30.06
CA LEU A 18 -24.72 -58.10 -29.93
C LEU A 18 -24.35 -57.05 -30.99
N GLN A 19 -24.79 -57.23 -32.24
CA GLN A 19 -24.58 -56.25 -33.31
C GLN A 19 -25.20 -54.90 -32.95
N LYS A 20 -26.45 -54.90 -32.49
CA LYS A 20 -27.11 -53.67 -32.03
C LYS A 20 -26.36 -53.02 -30.86
N ARG A 21 -25.89 -53.83 -29.89
CA ARG A 21 -25.15 -53.28 -28.75
C ARG A 21 -23.81 -52.69 -29.15
N VAL A 22 -23.13 -53.28 -30.14
CA VAL A 22 -21.89 -52.72 -30.71
C VAL A 22 -22.18 -51.38 -31.38
N GLU A 23 -23.24 -51.30 -32.20
CA GLU A 23 -23.65 -50.03 -32.83
C GLU A 23 -23.97 -48.95 -31.79
N ASP A 24 -24.73 -49.28 -30.74
CA ASP A 24 -25.01 -48.34 -29.65
C ASP A 24 -23.72 -47.87 -28.95
N LEU A 25 -22.76 -48.77 -28.71
CA LEU A 25 -21.48 -48.44 -28.09
C LEU A 25 -20.57 -47.61 -29.00
N GLU A 26 -20.64 -47.81 -30.32
CA GLU A 26 -19.91 -47.01 -31.31
C GLU A 26 -20.43 -45.57 -31.32
N ASN A 27 -21.76 -45.38 -31.28
CA ASN A 27 -22.38 -44.07 -31.16
C ASN A 27 -22.02 -43.38 -29.83
N ASP A 28 -22.14 -44.09 -28.70
CA ASP A 28 -21.76 -43.56 -27.37
C ASP A 28 -20.28 -43.15 -27.33
N LYS A 29 -19.41 -43.89 -28.02
CA LYS A 29 -17.98 -43.59 -28.11
C LYS A 29 -17.73 -42.31 -28.92
N GLU A 30 -18.42 -42.12 -30.04
CA GLU A 30 -18.30 -40.92 -30.88
C GLU A 30 -18.72 -39.67 -30.09
N ASP A 31 -19.84 -39.74 -29.36
CA ASP A 31 -20.29 -38.65 -28.49
C ASP A 31 -19.26 -38.31 -27.40
N LEU A 32 -18.62 -39.34 -26.80
CA LEU A 32 -17.57 -39.14 -25.81
C LEU A 32 -16.30 -38.52 -26.40
N GLU A 33 -15.91 -38.88 -27.62
CA GLU A 33 -14.76 -38.28 -28.29
C GLU A 33 -14.98 -36.78 -28.55
N ILE A 34 -16.16 -36.40 -29.01
CA ILE A 34 -16.55 -34.98 -29.20
C ILE A 34 -16.51 -34.22 -27.86
N LEU A 35 -17.05 -34.82 -26.81
CA LEU A 35 -17.08 -34.19 -25.48
C LEU A 35 -15.65 -34.00 -24.92
N VAL A 36 -14.78 -34.98 -25.09
CA VAL A 36 -13.37 -34.89 -24.67
C VAL A 36 -12.65 -33.79 -25.45
N GLU A 37 -12.81 -33.74 -26.78
CA GLU A 37 -12.22 -32.67 -27.60
C GLU A 37 -12.65 -31.29 -27.09
N THR A 38 -13.96 -31.08 -26.92
CA THR A 38 -14.52 -29.82 -26.43
C THR A 38 -13.99 -29.44 -25.04
N ILE A 39 -13.90 -30.41 -24.11
CA ILE A 39 -13.39 -30.16 -22.75
C ILE A 39 -11.89 -29.83 -22.79
N THR A 40 -11.10 -30.51 -23.62
CA THR A 40 -9.65 -30.25 -23.71
C THR A 40 -9.35 -28.88 -24.31
N GLU A 41 -10.12 -28.45 -25.31
CA GLU A 41 -10.05 -27.10 -25.87
C GLU A 41 -10.38 -26.06 -24.78
N HIS A 42 -11.54 -26.21 -24.12
CA HIS A 42 -11.95 -25.28 -23.08
C HIS A 42 -11.00 -25.23 -21.87
N SER A 43 -10.44 -26.38 -21.47
CA SER A 43 -9.45 -26.43 -20.38
C SER A 43 -8.19 -25.65 -20.73
N THR A 44 -7.74 -25.75 -21.98
CA THR A 44 -6.55 -25.01 -22.46
C THR A 44 -6.82 -23.50 -22.45
N ASP A 45 -8.00 -23.07 -22.92
CA ASP A 45 -8.39 -21.66 -22.89
C ASP A 45 -8.47 -21.11 -21.46
N LEU A 46 -9.06 -21.88 -20.55
CA LEU A 46 -9.17 -21.49 -19.14
C LEU A 46 -7.79 -21.39 -18.48
N GLU A 47 -6.89 -22.34 -18.75
CA GLU A 47 -5.50 -22.30 -18.26
C GLU A 47 -4.77 -21.05 -18.72
N ASN A 48 -4.93 -20.68 -20.00
CA ASN A 48 -4.36 -19.46 -20.56
C ASN A 48 -4.96 -18.20 -19.89
N GLU A 49 -6.28 -18.13 -19.72
CA GLU A 49 -6.94 -16.99 -19.06
C GLU A 49 -6.48 -16.83 -17.60
N ILE A 50 -6.37 -17.94 -16.87
CA ILE A 50 -5.86 -17.94 -15.48
C ILE A 50 -4.43 -17.44 -15.45
N TYR A 51 -3.58 -17.88 -16.38
CA TYR A 51 -2.20 -17.43 -16.46
C TYR A 51 -2.12 -15.91 -16.68
N GLU A 52 -2.89 -15.37 -17.63
CA GLU A 52 -2.93 -13.92 -17.91
C GLU A 52 -3.42 -13.11 -16.70
N LYS A 53 -4.50 -13.56 -16.06
CA LYS A 53 -5.01 -12.89 -14.85
C LYS A 53 -4.01 -12.91 -13.70
N ASN A 54 -3.29 -14.01 -13.51
CA ASN A 54 -2.24 -14.09 -12.50
C ASN A 54 -1.11 -13.11 -12.78
N GLN A 55 -0.69 -12.95 -14.04
CA GLN A 55 0.32 -11.95 -14.42
C GLN A 55 -0.13 -10.52 -14.13
N ILE A 56 -1.39 -10.20 -14.40
CA ILE A 56 -1.98 -8.90 -14.08
C ILE A 56 -2.00 -8.69 -12.57
N MET A 57 -2.47 -9.67 -11.80
CA MET A 57 -2.55 -9.61 -10.33
C MET A 57 -1.17 -9.40 -9.69
N LEU A 58 -0.12 -10.05 -10.19
CA LEU A 58 1.25 -9.84 -9.71
C LEU A 58 1.70 -8.39 -9.87
N LYS A 59 1.43 -7.78 -11.03
CA LYS A 59 1.74 -6.35 -11.25
C LYS A 59 0.97 -5.43 -10.29
N TYR A 60 -0.29 -5.75 -10.01
CA TYR A 60 -1.07 -5.01 -9.01
C TYR A 60 -0.46 -5.13 -7.60
N LEU A 61 -0.01 -6.33 -7.20
CA LEU A 61 0.61 -6.54 -5.90
C LEU A 61 1.93 -5.76 -5.74
N GLU A 62 2.79 -5.77 -6.76
CA GLU A 62 4.02 -4.97 -6.76
C GLU A 62 3.72 -3.47 -6.54
N GLN A 63 2.68 -2.96 -7.19
CA GLN A 63 2.29 -1.55 -7.08
C GLN A 63 1.71 -1.20 -5.71
N VAL A 64 0.88 -2.07 -5.14
CA VAL A 64 0.40 -1.91 -3.76
C VAL A 64 1.58 -1.90 -2.80
N GLN A 65 2.62 -2.69 -3.04
CA GLN A 65 3.82 -2.71 -2.23
C GLN A 65 4.61 -1.39 -2.32
N LEU A 66 4.66 -0.73 -3.50
CA LEU A 66 5.28 0.59 -3.66
C LEU A 66 4.53 1.66 -2.87
N VAL A 67 3.21 1.73 -3.01
CA VAL A 67 2.38 2.70 -2.27
C VAL A 67 2.48 2.46 -0.76
N THR A 68 2.52 1.20 -0.32
CA THR A 68 2.70 0.84 1.09
C THR A 68 4.07 1.29 1.62
N GLN A 69 5.14 1.12 0.84
CA GLN A 69 6.48 1.61 1.19
C GLN A 69 6.53 3.13 1.25
N ALA A 70 5.90 3.83 0.31
CA ALA A 70 5.75 5.28 0.33
C ALA A 70 5.05 5.75 1.61
N ALA A 71 3.95 5.10 2.00
CA ALA A 71 3.26 5.40 3.25
C ALA A 71 4.15 5.19 4.49
N ALA A 72 4.87 4.07 4.56
CA ALA A 72 5.81 3.80 5.65
C ALA A 72 6.94 4.84 5.72
N ALA A 73 7.47 5.28 4.58
CA ALA A 73 8.49 6.31 4.51
C ALA A 73 7.98 7.68 4.99
N VAL A 74 6.68 7.97 4.81
CA VAL A 74 6.05 9.18 5.37
C VAL A 74 5.99 9.10 6.89
N GLU A 75 5.69 7.92 7.46
CA GLU A 75 5.70 7.71 8.91
C GLU A 75 7.10 7.87 9.52
N THR A 76 8.16 7.50 8.79
CA THR A 76 9.54 7.58 9.27
C THR A 76 10.28 8.88 8.88
N GLU A 77 9.56 9.91 8.43
CA GLU A 77 10.10 11.20 7.95
C GLU A 77 11.13 11.08 6.79
N SER A 78 11.22 9.93 6.12
CA SER A 78 12.18 9.64 5.06
C SER A 78 11.58 9.69 3.65
N PHE A 79 10.33 10.15 3.52
CA PHE A 79 9.64 10.22 2.23
C PHE A 79 10.19 11.34 1.33
N GLU A 80 10.73 10.95 0.18
CA GLU A 80 11.10 11.87 -0.89
C GLU A 80 9.97 11.96 -1.92
N ILE A 81 9.46 13.18 -2.14
CA ILE A 81 8.31 13.43 -3.02
C ILE A 81 8.56 12.95 -4.47
N ASP A 82 9.82 12.88 -4.89
CA ASP A 82 10.22 12.48 -6.23
C ASP A 82 10.34 10.95 -6.43
N SER A 83 10.37 10.15 -5.35
CA SER A 83 10.60 8.70 -5.46
C SER A 83 9.40 7.90 -5.99
N ASP A 84 8.21 8.50 -6.06
CA ASP A 84 6.95 7.81 -6.39
C ASP A 84 6.30 8.28 -7.72
N ASN A 85 7.08 9.01 -8.53
CA ASN A 85 6.59 9.69 -9.74
C ASN A 85 6.05 8.69 -10.78
N SER A 86 6.60 7.48 -10.85
CA SER A 86 6.18 6.44 -11.80
C SER A 86 4.78 5.88 -11.54
N VAL A 87 4.34 5.82 -10.28
CA VAL A 87 2.98 5.35 -9.95
C VAL A 87 1.98 6.49 -10.07
N SER A 88 2.35 7.71 -9.65
CA SER A 88 1.47 8.88 -9.74
C SER A 88 1.16 9.35 -11.16
N GLN A 89 1.90 8.90 -12.18
CA GLN A 89 1.63 9.19 -13.59
C GLN A 89 0.55 8.30 -14.22
N ARG A 90 0.06 7.28 -13.51
CA ARG A 90 -0.98 6.39 -14.03
C ARG A 90 -2.36 7.07 -13.98
N ASP A 91 -3.21 6.73 -14.93
CA ASP A 91 -4.58 7.23 -15.01
C ASP A 91 -5.59 6.37 -14.24
N ASP A 92 -5.12 5.33 -13.54
CA ASP A 92 -5.95 4.40 -12.77
C ASP A 92 -6.06 4.78 -11.28
N GLU A 93 -6.81 3.97 -10.52
CA GLU A 93 -7.08 4.17 -9.09
C GLU A 93 -5.80 4.18 -8.25
N LEU A 94 -4.79 3.40 -8.66
CA LEU A 94 -3.48 3.39 -8.00
C LEU A 94 -2.72 4.70 -8.25
N GLY A 95 -2.76 5.22 -9.47
CA GLY A 95 -2.23 6.55 -9.77
C GLY A 95 -2.96 7.67 -9.00
N GLN A 96 -4.28 7.57 -8.86
CA GLN A 96 -5.06 8.49 -8.05
C GLN A 96 -4.65 8.43 -6.56
N LEU A 97 -4.49 7.22 -6.02
CA LEU A 97 -4.08 7.01 -4.64
C LEU A 97 -2.67 7.58 -4.38
N ALA A 98 -1.72 7.32 -5.29
CA ALA A 98 -0.37 7.87 -5.20
C ALA A 98 -0.37 9.40 -5.19
N ARG A 99 -1.14 10.05 -6.08
CA ARG A 99 -1.30 11.53 -6.08
C ARG A 99 -1.88 12.06 -4.78
N VAL A 100 -2.90 11.39 -4.22
CA VAL A 100 -3.49 11.77 -2.93
C VAL A 100 -2.46 11.64 -1.81
N PHE A 101 -1.70 10.55 -1.76
CA PHE A 101 -0.64 10.34 -0.77
C PHE A 101 0.47 11.39 -0.88
N GLN A 102 0.96 11.70 -2.09
CA GLN A 102 1.95 12.76 -2.32
C GLN A 102 1.45 14.12 -1.82
N ASN A 103 0.20 14.47 -2.11
CA ASN A 103 -0.42 15.69 -1.61
C ASN A 103 -0.50 15.70 -0.08
N MET A 104 -0.86 14.57 0.54
CA MET A 104 -0.93 14.43 1.98
C MET A 104 0.45 14.59 2.63
N ALA A 105 1.47 13.92 2.10
CA ALA A 105 2.85 14.01 2.57
C ALA A 105 3.39 15.44 2.50
N ASN A 106 3.13 16.15 1.39
CA ASN A 106 3.52 17.55 1.25
C ASN A 106 2.80 18.45 2.28
N GLN A 107 1.51 18.25 2.50
CA GLN A 107 0.77 18.99 3.52
C GLN A 107 1.31 18.75 4.94
N VAL A 108 1.64 17.50 5.28
CA VAL A 108 2.24 17.16 6.58
C VAL A 108 3.57 17.89 6.75
N LYS A 109 4.46 17.83 5.75
CA LYS A 109 5.76 18.53 5.76
C LYS A 109 5.63 20.04 5.94
N ILE A 110 4.67 20.67 5.26
CA ILE A 110 4.39 22.11 5.41
C ILE A 110 3.90 22.43 6.83
N ARG A 111 2.96 21.63 7.35
CA ARG A 111 2.41 21.82 8.71
C ARG A 111 3.49 21.65 9.76
N GLU A 112 4.33 20.65 9.61
CA GLU A 112 5.43 20.37 10.52
C GLU A 112 6.46 21.51 10.53
N LYS A 113 6.86 22.00 9.35
CA LYS A 113 7.76 23.17 9.24
C LYS A 113 7.16 24.40 9.94
N LYS A 114 5.86 24.64 9.76
CA LYS A 114 5.15 25.75 10.43
C LYS A 114 5.13 25.58 11.95
N LEU A 115 4.85 24.36 12.44
CA LEU A 115 4.86 24.05 13.87
C LEU A 115 6.25 24.23 14.48
N ARG A 116 7.31 23.75 13.82
CA ARG A 116 8.70 23.94 14.26
C ARG A 116 9.04 25.44 14.40
N GLN A 117 8.62 26.26 13.43
CA GLN A 117 8.81 27.70 13.51
C GLN A 117 8.04 28.34 14.68
N GLN A 118 6.77 27.96 14.88
CA GLN A 118 5.96 28.48 15.99
C GLN A 118 6.54 28.12 17.35
N VAL A 119 7.03 26.88 17.52
CA VAL A 119 7.70 26.43 18.75
C VAL A 119 8.97 27.25 19.01
N GLN A 120 9.78 27.51 17.97
CA GLN A 120 10.99 28.32 18.10
C GLN A 120 10.67 29.77 18.49
N GLU A 121 9.66 30.37 17.87
CA GLU A 121 9.20 31.73 18.22
C GLU A 121 8.69 31.81 19.67
N LEU A 122 7.92 30.80 20.12
CA LEU A 122 7.44 30.70 21.50
C LEU A 122 8.60 30.55 22.49
N GLN A 123 9.61 29.73 22.19
CA GLN A 123 10.80 29.57 23.03
C GLN A 123 11.54 30.92 23.20
N ILE A 124 11.78 31.65 22.11
CA ILE A 124 12.43 32.97 22.15
C ILE A 124 11.62 33.94 23.01
N LYS A 125 10.28 33.91 22.89
CA LYS A 125 9.41 34.78 23.68
C LYS A 125 9.50 34.47 25.18
N ILE A 126 9.42 33.18 25.54
CA ILE A 126 9.55 32.73 26.93
C ILE A 126 10.91 33.11 27.51
N ASP A 127 11.98 32.93 26.75
CA ASP A 127 13.33 33.28 27.20
C ASP A 127 13.49 34.78 27.45
N ARG A 128 12.92 35.62 26.58
CA ARG A 128 12.91 37.09 26.78
C ARG A 128 12.09 37.51 27.99
N GLU A 129 10.92 36.91 28.19
CA GLU A 129 10.08 37.18 29.36
C GLU A 129 10.81 36.82 30.66
N LYS A 130 11.44 35.64 30.73
CA LYS A 130 12.27 35.22 31.87
C LYS A 130 13.46 36.15 32.12
N GLN A 131 14.16 36.56 31.06
CA GLN A 131 15.27 37.52 31.19
C GLN A 131 14.79 38.87 31.73
N SER A 132 13.64 39.35 31.27
CA SER A 132 13.04 40.59 31.75
C SER A 132 12.68 40.51 33.24
N GLU A 133 12.08 39.41 33.67
CA GLU A 133 11.77 39.15 35.08
C GLU A 133 13.04 39.12 35.95
N GLN A 134 14.08 38.41 35.51
CA GLN A 134 15.36 38.34 36.21
C GLN A 134 16.05 39.70 36.31
N VAL A 135 16.02 40.52 35.24
CA VAL A 135 16.56 41.88 35.28
C VAL A 135 15.75 42.75 36.24
N ALA A 136 14.42 42.64 36.24
CA ALA A 136 13.57 43.37 37.18
C ALA A 136 13.89 43.00 38.63
N GLU A 137 14.10 41.72 38.92
CA GLU A 137 14.52 41.23 40.24
C GLU A 137 15.88 41.83 40.65
N ILE A 138 16.90 41.76 39.78
CA ILE A 138 18.24 42.33 40.05
C ILE A 138 18.16 43.84 40.29
N VAL A 139 17.37 44.58 39.51
CA VAL A 139 17.19 46.04 39.69
C VAL A 139 16.53 46.36 41.03
N GLN A 140 15.65 45.48 41.52
CA GLN A 140 14.98 45.65 42.81
C GLN A 140 15.87 45.27 44.00
N THR A 141 16.88 44.40 43.81
CA THR A 141 17.83 44.05 44.86
C THR A 141 18.70 45.24 45.31
N ASP A 142 19.11 45.20 46.56
CA ASP A 142 19.91 46.27 47.17
C ASP A 142 21.29 46.45 46.53
N SER A 143 21.81 45.42 45.85
CA SER A 143 23.07 45.47 45.10
C SER A 143 23.08 46.56 44.03
N PHE A 144 21.99 46.70 43.25
CA PHE A 144 21.91 47.72 42.20
C PHE A 144 21.71 49.13 42.78
N LYS A 145 20.89 49.26 43.83
CA LYS A 145 20.70 50.51 44.58
C LYS A 145 22.01 51.00 45.19
N ASN A 146 22.78 50.10 45.79
CA ASN A 146 24.08 50.37 46.39
C ASN A 146 25.11 50.80 45.34
N LEU A 147 25.14 50.14 44.17
CA LEU A 147 26.03 50.51 43.07
C LEU A 147 25.71 51.93 42.52
N LYS A 148 24.41 52.25 42.35
CA LYS A 148 23.95 53.59 41.94
C LYS A 148 24.38 54.67 42.94
N GLN A 149 24.22 54.42 44.23
CA GLN A 149 24.67 55.34 45.29
C GLN A 149 26.19 55.53 45.27
N LYS A 150 26.97 54.46 45.07
CA LYS A 150 28.43 54.51 45.02
C LYS A 150 28.92 55.35 43.84
N LEU A 151 28.31 55.20 42.66
CA LEU A 151 28.59 56.01 41.47
C LEU A 151 28.21 57.49 41.66
N GLN A 152 27.08 57.78 42.30
CA GLN A 152 26.67 59.16 42.62
C GLN A 152 27.65 59.83 43.60
N LYS A 153 28.12 59.11 44.62
CA LYS A 153 29.16 59.60 45.54
C LYS A 153 30.46 59.91 44.82
N MET A 154 30.89 59.04 43.88
CA MET A 154 32.08 59.28 43.06
C MET A 154 31.93 60.49 42.12
N LYS A 155 30.76 60.70 41.51
CA LYS A 155 30.47 61.89 40.69
C LYS A 155 30.49 63.18 41.51
N LYS A 156 29.95 63.17 42.74
CA LYS A 156 30.01 64.34 43.65
C LYS A 156 31.44 64.69 44.08
N ASN A 157 32.31 63.69 44.22
CA ASN A 157 33.72 63.91 44.62
C ASN A 157 34.65 64.30 43.46
N LYS A 158 34.27 64.07 42.20
CA LYS A 158 35.05 64.50 41.01
C LYS A 158 34.69 65.91 40.50
N GLY A 159 33.68 66.57 41.09
CA GLY A 159 33.23 67.91 40.71
C GLY A 159 33.54 69.00 41.75
N LYS A 160 34.51 68.75 42.63
CA LYS A 160 35.03 69.70 43.62
C LYS A 160 36.51 69.91 43.41
#